data_AF-A0A2G3PWH6-F1
#
_entry.id   AF-A0A2G3PWH6-F1
#
_cell.length_a   1.000
_cell.length_b   1.000
_cell.length_c   1.000
_cell.angle_alpha   90.00
_cell.angle_beta   90.00
_cell.angle_gamma   90.00
#
_symmetry.space_group_name_H-M   'P 1'
#
loop_
_entity.id
_entity.type
_entity.pdbx_description
1 polymer ?
#
loop_
_entity_poly.entity_id
_entity_poly.type
_entity_poly.pdbx_seq_one_letter_code
_entity_poly.pdbx_strand_id
1 'polypeptide(L)' 'MEAFKDIFSIYIILFMLGLGLYMTFIQSNNLIQVNHLTREGQFVRYAGWFYIVLAAIGFVMLWI' A
#
# COMPACT_ATOMS: atom_id res chain seq x y z
N MET A 1 -15.14 -6.17 -22.73
CA MET A 1 -14.67 -4.95 -22.03
C MET A 1 -14.72 -5.11 -20.51
N GLU A 2 -15.73 -5.80 -19.95
CA GLU A 2 -15.86 -5.99 -18.48
C GLU A 2 -14.73 -6.84 -17.87
N ALA A 3 -14.44 -8.02 -18.42
CA ALA A 3 -13.35 -8.86 -17.91
C ALA A 3 -11.97 -8.16 -17.88
N PHE A 4 -11.70 -7.29 -18.85
CA PHE A 4 -10.44 -6.53 -18.89
C PHE A 4 -10.37 -5.48 -17.77
N LYS A 5 -11.52 -4.91 -17.40
CA LYS A 5 -11.64 -3.90 -16.34
C LYS A 5 -11.49 -4.53 -14.95
N ASP A 6 -12.04 -5.73 -14.76
CA ASP A 6 -11.92 -6.48 -13.49
C ASP A 6 -10.49 -6.97 -13.25
N ILE A 7 -9.87 -7.53 -14.29
CA ILE A 7 -8.46 -7.96 -14.25
C ILE A 7 -7.54 -6.78 -13.92
N PHE A 8 -7.71 -5.64 -14.60
CA PHE A 8 -6.91 -4.44 -14.34
C PHE A 8 -7.13 -3.89 -12.92
N SER A 9 -8.36 -3.95 -12.40
CA SER A 9 -8.69 -3.51 -11.04
C SER A 9 -8.00 -4.36 -9.97
N ILE A 10 -7.99 -5.69 -10.14
CA ILE A 10 -7.25 -6.62 -9.26
C ILE A 10 -5.75 -6.32 -9.25
N TYR A 11 -5.15 -6.07 -10.42
CA TYR A 11 -3.73 -5.74 -10.50
C TYR A 11 -3.39 -4.43 -9.78
N ILE A 12 -4.25 -3.40 -9.90
CA ILE A 12 -4.09 -2.15 -9.16
C ILE A 12 -4.13 -2.40 -7.65
N ILE A 13 -5.08 -3.20 -7.18
CA ILE A 13 -5.23 -3.50 -5.76
C ILE A 13 -4.00 -4.25 -5.22
N LEU A 14 -3.53 -5.26 -5.95
CA LEU A 14 -2.32 -6.00 -5.58
C LEU A 14 -1.09 -5.09 -5.58
N PHE A 15 -0.97 -4.19 -6.55
CA PHE A 15 0.12 -3.23 -6.61
C PHE A 15 0.09 -2.24 -5.45
N MET A 16 -1.08 -1.67 -5.14
CA MET A 16 -1.28 -0.78 -3.98
C MET A 16 -0.97 -1.49 -2.67
N LEU A 17 -1.40 -2.75 -2.52
CA LEU A 17 -1.09 -3.57 -1.35
C LEU A 17 0.43 -3.78 -1.23
N GLY A 18 1.09 -4.16 -2.32
CA GLY A 18 2.54 -4.36 -2.35
C GLY A 18 3.31 -3.09 -2.00
N LEU A 19 2.95 -1.95 -2.58
CA LEU A 19 3.53 -0.64 -2.23
C LEU A 19 3.27 -0.28 -0.77
N GLY A 20 2.05 -0.47 -0.29
CA GLY A 20 1.68 -0.20 1.10
C GLY A 20 2.51 -1.02 2.08
N LEU A 21 2.68 -2.32 1.82
CA LEU A 21 3.54 -3.21 2.62
C LEU A 21 5.01 -2.76 2.57
N TYR A 22 5.53 -2.46 1.39
CA TYR A 22 6.91 -1.99 1.21
C TYR A 22 7.16 -0.70 2.01
N MET A 23 6.30 0.30 1.86
CA MET A 23 6.40 1.57 2.58
C MET A 23 6.31 1.36 4.10
N THR A 24 5.36 0.55 4.54
CA THR A 24 5.10 0.32 5.97
C THR A 24 6.22 -0.42 6.67
N PHE A 25 6.77 -1.48 6.05
CA PHE A 25 7.71 -2.38 6.72
C PHE A 25 9.17 -2.15 6.34
N ILE A 26 9.45 -1.90 5.06
CA ILE A 26 10.83 -1.79 4.56
C ILE A 26 11.27 -0.34 4.59
N GLN A 27 10.55 0.55 3.89
CA GLN A 27 10.97 1.94 3.74
C GLN A 27 10.93 2.70 5.07
N SER A 28 9.87 2.53 5.86
CA SER A 28 9.77 3.19 7.17
C SER A 28 10.88 2.75 8.12
N ASN A 29 11.20 1.44 8.19
CA ASN A 29 12.28 0.94 9.03
C ASN A 29 13.63 1.45 8.54
N ASN A 30 13.86 1.50 7.23
CA ASN A 30 15.12 2.02 6.69
C ASN A 30 15.30 3.50 7.06
N LEU A 31 14.24 4.31 6.94
CA LEU A 31 14.26 5.72 7.33
C LEU A 31 14.51 5.90 8.84
N ILE A 32 13.85 5.11 9.69
CA ILE A 32 13.96 5.22 11.16
C ILE A 32 15.31 4.69 11.66
N GLN A 33 15.75 3.53 11.18
CA GLN A 33 16.88 2.79 11.75
C GLN A 33 18.22 3.14 11.09
N VAL A 34 18.25 3.31 9.76
CA VAL A 34 19.50 3.54 9.01
C VAL A 34 19.76 5.04 8.87
N ASN A 35 18.74 5.80 8.46
CA ASN A 35 18.92 7.24 8.22
C ASN A 35 18.63 8.10 9.46
N HIS A 36 18.14 7.51 10.56
CA HIS A 36 17.70 8.21 11.77
C HIS A 36 16.63 9.30 11.52
N LEU A 37 15.94 9.23 10.39
CA LEU A 37 14.86 10.13 9.96
C LEU A 37 13.53 9.64 10.57
N THR A 38 13.41 9.74 11.89
CA THR A 38 12.28 9.20 12.65
C THR A 38 10.94 9.79 12.21
N ARG A 39 10.89 11.10 11.98
CA ARG A 39 9.66 11.81 11.60
C ARG A 39 9.16 11.42 10.21
N GLU A 40 10.08 11.30 9.26
CA GLU A 40 9.78 10.90 7.88
C GLU A 40 9.44 9.41 7.80
N GLY A 41 10.17 8.56 8.51
CA GLY A 41 9.87 7.14 8.57
C GLY A 41 8.50 6.86 9.20
N GLN A 42 8.11 7.60 10.26
CA GLN A 42 6.75 7.53 10.80
C GLN A 42 5.71 7.96 9.76
N PHE A 43 5.93 9.07 9.05
CA PHE A 43 5.03 9.53 7.99
C PHE A 43 4.85 8.50 6.87
N VAL A 44 5.96 7.92 6.38
CA VAL A 44 5.94 6.87 5.35
C VAL A 44 5.22 5.61 5.86
N ARG A 45 5.36 5.28 7.15
CA ARG A 45 4.63 4.17 7.76
C ARG A 45 3.12 4.42 7.76
N TYR A 46 2.68 5.62 8.12
CA TYR A 46 1.25 5.98 8.07
C TYR A 46 0.72 6.00 6.64
N ALA A 47 1.48 6.52 5.68
CA ALA A 47 1.12 6.50 4.27
C ALA A 47 1.01 5.06 3.74
N GLY A 48 1.95 4.19 4.11
CA GLY A 48 1.90 2.77 3.76
C GLY A 48 0.65 2.06 4.29
N TRP A 49 0.29 2.30 5.57
CA TRP A 49 -0.96 1.79 6.14
C TRP A 49 -2.19 2.30 5.41
N PHE A 50 -2.21 3.57 5.00
CA PHE A 50 -3.31 4.13 4.20
C PHE A 50 -3.50 3.39 2.87
N TYR A 51 -2.41 3.08 2.15
CA TYR A 51 -2.48 2.28 0.93
C TYR A 51 -2.99 0.85 1.17
N ILE A 52 -2.58 0.20 2.28
CA ILE A 52 -3.08 -1.13 2.64
C ILE A 52 -4.59 -1.09 2.89
N VAL A 53 -5.08 -0.08 3.62
CA VAL A 53 -6.52 0.08 3.90
C VAL A 53 -7.31 0.33 2.62
N LEU A 54 -6.83 1.20 1.73
CA LEU A 54 -7.46 1.43 0.43
C LEU A 54 -7.50 0.18 -0.44
N ALA A 55 -6.42 -0.60 -0.46
CA ALA A 55 -6.37 -1.87 -1.18
C ALA A 55 -7.40 -2.87 -0.60
N ALA A 56 -7.55 -2.94 0.71
CA ALA A 56 -8.55 -3.79 1.35
C ALA A 56 -9.99 -3.36 1.00
N ILE A 57 -10.28 -2.05 1.01
CA ILE A 57 -11.60 -1.52 0.61
C ILE A 57 -11.86 -1.81 -0.87
N GLY A 58 -10.87 -1.57 -1.74
CA GLY A 58 -10.95 -1.87 -3.17
C GLY A 58 -11.20 -3.35 -3.45
N PHE A 59 -10.57 -4.23 -2.67
CA PHE A 59 -10.82 -5.66 -2.75
C PHE A 59 -12.27 -5.99 -2.36
N VAL A 60 -12.79 -5.45 -1.25
CA VAL A 60 -14.18 -5.67 -0.82
C VAL A 60 -15.18 -5.16 -1.87
N MET A 61 -14.93 -4.00 -2.49
CA MET A 61 -15.78 -3.46 -3.56
C MET A 61 -15.81 -4.35 -4.81
N LEU A 62 -14.79 -5.17 -5.06
CA LEU A 62 -14.77 -6.11 -6.18
C LEU A 62 -15.69 -7.32 -5.95
N TRP A 63 -16.08 -7.59 -4.71
CA TRP A 63 -16.96 -8.70 -4.33
C TRP A 63 -18.43 -8.30 -4.10
N ILE A 64 -18.73 -6.99 -4.11
CA ILE A 64 -20.07 -6.42 -3.96
C ILE A 64 -20.61 -6.07 -5.34
#